data_AF-A0A0F9T6U4-F1
#
_entry.id   AF-A0A0F9T6U4-F1
#
_cell.length_a   1.000
_cell.length_b   1.000
_cell.length_c   1.000
_cell.angle_alpha   90.00
_cell.angle_beta   90.00
_cell.angle_gamma   90.00
#
_symmetry.space_group_name_H-M   'P 1'
#
loop_
_entity.id
_entity.type
_entity.pdbx_description
1 polymer ?
#
loop_
_entity_poly.entity_id
_entity_poly.type
_entity_poly.pdbx_seq_one_letter_code
_entity_poly.pdbx_strand_id
1 'polypeptide(L)'
;MDYEKQGTDFLESTNTELRVEYAGQGLHFPEDTMDRDIYTITLVRNYAPNRWRSYCFNFGQSVERSGPFCLYGDPTKGVSRGKATQDWEHNPKYAKPTAYDVLSCLTKHDQGTFEDFCAESGEDTDSRRAERAYNATKDEYANLCRLFSDAELEAMEEIA
;
A
#
# COMPACT_ATOMS: atom_id res chain seq x y z
N MET A 1 -18.59 12.87 -2.06
CA MET A 1 -18.34 11.73 -1.18
C MET A 1 -16.99 11.98 -0.54
N ASP A 2 -16.90 11.81 0.78
CA ASP A 2 -15.65 11.95 1.51
C ASP A 2 -15.01 10.56 1.58
N TYR A 3 -14.15 10.29 0.60
CA TYR A 3 -13.53 8.97 0.38
C TYR A 3 -12.62 8.57 1.54
N GLU A 4 -11.90 9.55 2.11
CA GLU A 4 -11.04 9.33 3.27
C GLU A 4 -11.86 8.87 4.47
N LYS A 5 -13.03 9.49 4.68
CA LYS A 5 -13.94 9.13 5.76
C LYS A 5 -14.48 7.70 5.61
N GLN A 6 -14.77 7.24 4.39
CA GLN A 6 -15.23 5.86 4.17
C GLN A 6 -14.17 4.84 4.61
N GLY A 7 -12.90 5.08 4.27
CA GLY A 7 -11.79 4.23 4.69
C GLY A 7 -11.62 4.21 6.22
N THR A 8 -11.72 5.36 6.88
CA THR A 8 -11.63 5.41 8.36
C THR A 8 -12.82 4.74 9.04
N ASP A 9 -14.03 4.99 8.56
CA ASP A 9 -15.27 4.40 9.09
C ASP A 9 -15.20 2.86 8.99
N PHE A 10 -14.67 2.32 7.89
CA PHE A 10 -14.47 0.89 7.71
C PHE A 10 -13.49 0.31 8.74
N LEU A 11 -12.33 0.93 8.92
CA LEU A 11 -11.33 0.50 9.90
C LEU A 11 -11.88 0.53 11.34
N GLU A 12 -12.66 1.55 11.68
CA GLU A 12 -13.33 1.64 12.97
C GLU A 12 -14.39 0.56 13.16
N SER A 13 -15.26 0.35 12.17
CA SER A 13 -16.31 -0.68 12.23
C SER A 13 -15.73 -2.09 12.39
N THR A 14 -14.56 -2.30 11.82
CA THR A 14 -13.84 -3.57 11.89
C THR A 14 -12.90 -3.64 13.09
N ASN A 15 -12.64 -2.57 13.85
CA ASN A 15 -11.60 -2.59 14.89
C ASN A 15 -10.22 -3.02 14.32
N THR A 16 -9.89 -2.45 13.17
CA THR A 16 -8.62 -2.66 12.46
C THR A 16 -7.75 -1.41 12.59
N GLU A 17 -6.51 -1.59 13.03
CA GLU A 17 -5.51 -0.53 13.03
C GLU A 17 -4.70 -0.56 11.74
N LEU A 18 -4.61 0.58 11.06
CA LEU A 18 -3.70 0.78 9.92
C LEU A 18 -2.41 1.44 10.41
N ARG A 19 -1.28 0.74 10.22
CA ARG A 19 0.06 1.28 10.47
C ARG A 19 0.75 1.50 9.14
N VAL A 20 1.33 2.68 9.00
CA VAL A 20 1.97 3.12 7.76
C VAL A 20 3.34 3.66 8.12
N GLU A 21 4.36 2.93 7.71
CA GLU A 21 5.77 3.22 7.95
C GLU A 21 6.46 3.49 6.61
N TYR A 22 7.29 4.53 6.56
CA TYR A 22 8.03 4.85 5.34
C TYR A 22 9.25 3.94 5.20
N ALA A 23 9.34 3.19 4.11
CA ALA A 23 10.42 2.24 3.86
C ALA A 23 11.57 2.87 3.04
N GLY A 24 11.27 3.76 2.09
CA GLY A 24 12.27 4.42 1.27
C GLY A 24 11.74 4.90 -0.08
N GLN A 25 12.65 5.27 -0.99
CA GLN A 25 12.34 5.60 -2.39
C GLN A 25 13.02 4.61 -3.32
N GLY A 26 12.32 4.19 -4.36
CA GLY A 26 12.90 3.38 -5.42
C GLY A 26 11.86 2.84 -6.39
N LEU A 27 12.30 1.90 -7.22
CA LEU A 27 11.43 1.16 -8.13
C LEU A 27 10.60 0.16 -7.32
N HIS A 28 9.28 0.32 -7.32
CA HIS A 28 8.38 -0.59 -6.62
C HIS A 28 7.95 -1.74 -7.52
N PHE A 29 7.57 -1.42 -8.76
CA PHE A 29 7.22 -2.40 -9.78
C PHE A 29 8.41 -2.69 -10.71
N PRO A 30 8.50 -3.92 -11.26
CA PRO A 30 9.62 -4.31 -12.15
C PRO A 30 9.69 -3.49 -13.44
N GLU A 31 8.60 -2.84 -13.84
CA GLU A 31 8.52 -1.98 -15.04
C GLU A 31 8.50 -0.49 -14.72
N ASP A 32 8.56 -0.13 -13.43
CA ASP A 32 8.66 1.28 -13.06
C ASP A 32 9.95 1.87 -13.65
N THR A 33 9.79 3.01 -14.32
CA THR A 33 10.92 3.81 -14.82
C THR A 33 11.27 4.96 -13.87
N MET A 34 10.39 5.26 -12.92
CA MET A 34 10.50 6.38 -11.99
C MET A 34 10.49 5.89 -10.55
N ASP A 35 11.26 6.56 -9.69
CA ASP A 35 11.27 6.27 -8.25
C ASP A 35 9.97 6.71 -7.59
N ARG A 36 9.40 5.83 -6.77
CA ARG A 36 8.21 6.09 -5.95
C ARG A 36 8.56 5.98 -4.47
N ASP A 37 7.72 6.60 -3.64
CA ASP A 37 7.79 6.39 -2.21
C ASP A 37 7.16 5.04 -1.86
N ILE A 38 7.94 4.22 -1.16
CA ILE A 38 7.56 2.88 -0.73
C ILE A 38 7.24 2.95 0.76
N TYR A 39 6.04 2.50 1.10
CA TYR A 39 5.58 2.39 2.48
C TYR A 39 5.41 0.92 2.84
N THR A 40 5.80 0.57 4.07
CA THR A 40 5.40 -0.68 4.70
C THR A 40 4.05 -0.44 5.37
N ILE A 41 3.02 -1.11 4.86
CA ILE A 41 1.67 -1.05 5.40
C ILE A 41 1.46 -2.28 6.26
N THR A 42 0.98 -2.09 7.49
CA THR A 42 0.56 -3.18 8.37
C THR A 42 -0.88 -2.95 8.80
N LEU A 43 -1.76 -3.87 8.42
CA LEU A 43 -3.12 -3.98 8.93
C LEU A 43 -3.11 -4.89 10.16
N VAL A 44 -3.62 -4.40 11.29
CA VAL A 44 -3.74 -5.20 12.52
C VAL A 44 -5.21 -5.28 12.91
N ARG A 45 -5.79 -6.47 12.78
CA ARG A 45 -7.18 -6.75 13.17
C ARG A 45 -7.23 -7.32 14.59
N ASN A 46 -7.97 -6.65 15.46
CA ASN A 46 -8.16 -7.06 16.84
C ASN A 46 -9.53 -7.74 17.01
N TYR A 47 -9.54 -9.06 17.16
CA TYR A 47 -10.80 -9.81 17.34
C TYR A 47 -11.23 -9.89 18.81
N ALA A 48 -10.26 -10.03 19.72
CA ALA A 48 -10.51 -10.18 21.15
C ALA A 48 -9.24 -9.82 21.94
N PRO A 49 -9.32 -9.66 23.28
CA PRO A 49 -8.14 -9.49 24.10
C PRO A 49 -7.15 -10.64 23.86
N ASN A 50 -5.91 -10.30 23.50
CA ASN A 50 -4.85 -11.24 23.16
C ASN A 50 -5.09 -12.13 21.91
N ARG A 51 -6.07 -11.82 21.05
CA ARG A 51 -6.25 -12.47 19.75
C ARG A 51 -6.32 -11.42 18.65
N TRP A 52 -5.20 -11.27 17.95
CA TRP A 52 -5.07 -10.39 16.80
C TRP A 52 -4.49 -11.14 15.61
N ARG A 53 -4.78 -10.64 14.42
CA ARG A 53 -4.08 -11.02 13.19
C ARG A 53 -3.51 -9.76 12.56
N SER A 54 -2.43 -9.93 11.81
CA SER A 54 -1.83 -8.83 11.08
C SER A 54 -1.43 -9.26 9.69
N TYR A 55 -1.54 -8.34 8.75
CA TYR A 55 -1.03 -8.49 7.40
C TYR A 55 -0.13 -7.32 7.09
N CYS A 56 1.06 -7.60 6.55
CA CYS A 56 2.07 -6.61 6.24
C CYS A 56 2.50 -6.77 4.79
N PHE A 57 2.52 -5.67 4.06
CA PHE A 57 2.91 -5.62 2.66
C PHE A 57 3.52 -4.25 2.31
N ASN A 58 4.26 -4.21 1.19
CA ASN A 58 4.81 -2.96 0.67
C ASN A 58 3.81 -2.30 -0.27
N PHE A 59 3.64 -0.99 -0.13
CA PHE A 59 2.75 -0.16 -0.94
C PHE A 59 3.57 0.94 -1.61
N GLY A 60 3.57 0.96 -2.94
CA GLY A 60 4.13 2.05 -3.73
C GLY A 60 3.09 3.16 -3.91
N GLN A 61 3.38 4.36 -3.41
CA GLN A 61 2.44 5.48 -3.55
C GLN A 61 2.40 6.01 -4.99
N SER A 62 1.25 6.53 -5.40
CA SER A 62 1.08 7.18 -6.71
C SER A 62 1.73 8.57 -6.81
N VAL A 63 2.17 9.16 -5.70
CA VAL A 63 2.79 10.49 -5.67
C VAL A 63 4.30 10.35 -5.83
N GLU A 64 4.85 11.00 -6.85
CA GLU A 64 6.29 11.02 -7.10
C GLU A 64 7.02 11.91 -6.08
N ARG A 65 8.04 11.33 -5.42
CA ARG A 65 9.02 12.05 -4.58
C ARG A 65 8.39 12.92 -3.48
N SER A 66 7.35 12.42 -2.81
CA SER A 66 6.86 12.97 -1.54
C SER A 66 7.85 12.75 -0.39
N GLY A 67 8.77 11.79 -0.49
CA GLY A 67 9.75 11.46 0.55
C GLY A 67 10.58 12.65 1.06
N PRO A 68 11.32 12.44 2.17
CA PRO A 68 12.06 13.50 2.86
C PRO A 68 12.94 14.33 1.93
N PHE A 69 12.83 15.66 2.04
CA PHE A 69 13.76 16.54 1.38
C PHE A 69 15.13 16.38 2.05
N CYS A 70 16.12 15.97 1.27
CA CYS A 70 17.50 15.97 1.75
C CYS A 70 17.99 17.42 1.75
N LEU A 71 17.84 18.12 2.89
CA LEU A 71 18.46 19.42 3.09
C LEU A 71 19.98 19.22 3.13
N TYR A 72 20.65 19.40 1.98
CA TYR A 72 22.06 19.77 2.02
C TYR A 72 22.11 21.19 2.59
N GLY A 73 22.93 21.38 3.62
CA GLY A 73 23.00 22.64 4.38
C GLY A 73 23.03 23.89 3.49
N ASP A 74 22.48 24.98 4.03
CA ASP A 74 22.41 26.32 3.43
C ASP A 74 23.52 26.58 2.39
N PRO A 75 23.19 26.78 1.09
CA PRO A 75 24.19 26.95 0.04
C PRO A 75 25.07 28.19 0.25
N THR A 76 24.66 29.14 1.10
CA THR A 76 25.47 30.31 1.49
C THR A 76 26.43 30.03 2.65
N LYS A 77 26.18 28.96 3.42
CA LYS A 77 26.97 28.54 4.58
C LYS A 77 27.50 27.13 4.33
N GLY A 78 28.54 27.06 3.49
CA GLY A 78 29.32 25.87 3.10
C GLY A 78 28.91 24.51 3.71
N VAL A 79 28.61 23.57 2.82
CA VAL A 79 28.16 22.19 3.07
C VAL A 79 28.82 21.57 4.30
N SER A 80 28.16 21.64 5.45
CA SER A 80 28.54 20.88 6.61
C SER A 80 28.30 19.40 6.29
N ARG A 81 29.22 18.51 6.69
CA ARG A 81 29.11 17.05 6.58
C ARG A 81 28.02 16.49 7.52
N GLY A 82 26.90 17.19 7.66
CA GLY A 82 25.75 16.76 8.45
C GLY A 82 25.06 15.58 7.78
N LYS A 83 24.54 14.67 8.60
CA LYS A 83 23.63 13.63 8.12
C LYS A 83 22.42 14.31 7.47
N ALA A 84 21.99 13.80 6.32
CA ALA A 84 20.69 14.14 5.75
C ALA A 84 19.62 13.99 6.84
N THR A 85 19.04 15.10 7.29
CA THR A 85 17.84 15.06 8.13
C THR A 85 16.66 14.76 7.22
N GLN A 86 15.90 13.72 7.54
CA GLN A 86 14.66 13.43 6.83
C GLN A 86 13.62 14.48 7.22
N ASP A 87 13.42 15.47 6.37
CA ASP A 87 12.45 16.55 6.60
C ASP A 87 11.25 16.37 5.66
N TRP A 88 10.12 15.95 6.24
CA TRP A 88 8.87 15.70 5.52
C TRP A 88 7.97 16.94 5.51
N GLU A 89 8.03 17.74 6.58
CA GLU A 89 7.16 18.90 6.81
C GLU A 89 7.40 20.01 5.78
N HIS A 90 8.62 20.12 5.26
CA HIS A 90 8.99 21.13 4.27
C HIS A 90 8.86 20.64 2.81
N ASN A 91 8.47 19.39 2.56
CA ASN A 91 8.18 18.93 1.21
C ASN A 91 6.70 19.21 0.89
N PRO A 92 6.37 20.23 0.07
CA PRO A 92 4.98 20.55 -0.26
C PRO A 92 4.28 19.45 -1.08
N LYS A 93 5.04 18.48 -1.59
CA LYS A 93 4.50 17.30 -2.29
C LYS A 93 4.31 16.10 -1.35
N TYR A 94 4.77 16.16 -0.10
CA TYR A 94 4.60 15.07 0.86
C TYR A 94 3.11 14.80 1.10
N ALA A 95 2.70 13.58 0.78
CA ALA A 95 1.39 13.06 1.12
C ALA A 95 1.61 11.66 1.67
N LYS A 96 1.10 11.35 2.85
CA LYS A 96 1.13 9.98 3.39
C LYS A 96 -0.08 9.22 2.83
N PRO A 97 0.03 7.93 2.44
CA PRO A 97 -1.14 7.19 2.00
C PRO A 97 -2.19 7.14 3.11
N THR A 98 -3.41 7.48 2.73
CA THR A 98 -4.60 7.44 3.58
C THR A 98 -5.13 6.01 3.70
N ALA A 99 -6.11 5.79 4.60
CA ALA A 99 -6.79 4.51 4.68
C ALA A 99 -7.50 4.15 3.36
N TYR A 100 -8.07 5.15 2.69
CA TYR A 100 -8.69 4.99 1.39
C TYR A 100 -7.68 4.56 0.33
N ASP A 101 -6.53 5.24 0.22
CA ASP A 101 -5.49 4.92 -0.77
C ASP A 101 -5.01 3.47 -0.66
N VAL A 102 -4.93 2.96 0.57
CA VAL A 102 -4.52 1.58 0.83
C VAL A 102 -5.66 0.61 0.51
N LEU A 103 -6.84 0.80 1.11
CA LEU A 103 -7.95 -0.16 1.04
C LEU A 103 -8.53 -0.26 -0.39
N SER A 104 -8.59 0.85 -1.11
CA SER A 104 -9.07 0.89 -2.50
C SER A 104 -8.14 0.15 -3.47
N CYS A 105 -6.87 -0.06 -3.14
CA CYS A 105 -5.92 -0.77 -4.00
C CYS A 105 -5.82 -2.28 -3.71
N LEU A 106 -6.43 -2.78 -2.63
CA LEU A 106 -6.32 -4.19 -2.26
C LEU A 106 -7.12 -5.12 -3.18
N THR A 107 -6.73 -6.39 -3.27
CA THR A 107 -7.48 -7.43 -3.99
C THR A 107 -8.65 -7.95 -3.14
N LYS A 108 -9.91 -7.55 -3.45
CA LYS A 108 -11.09 -7.90 -2.62
C LYS A 108 -11.89 -9.12 -3.10
N HIS A 109 -11.62 -9.61 -4.30
CA HIS A 109 -12.32 -10.75 -4.89
C HIS A 109 -11.34 -11.81 -5.39
N ASP A 110 -11.83 -13.04 -5.49
CA ASP A 110 -11.08 -14.15 -6.04
C ASP A 110 -10.83 -13.92 -7.54
N GLN A 111 -9.56 -14.05 -7.94
CA GLN A 111 -9.10 -13.84 -9.31
C GLN A 111 -9.36 -15.07 -10.21
N GLY A 112 -9.97 -16.13 -9.67
CA GLY A 112 -10.31 -17.33 -10.44
C GLY A 112 -9.08 -18.13 -10.86
N THR A 113 -9.10 -18.66 -12.08
CA THR A 113 -7.96 -19.42 -12.64
C THR A 113 -6.89 -18.50 -13.21
N PHE A 114 -5.69 -19.03 -13.43
CA PHE A 114 -4.62 -18.25 -14.04
C PHE A 114 -4.96 -17.84 -15.47
N GLU A 115 -5.67 -18.71 -16.20
CA GLU A 115 -6.19 -18.44 -17.53
C GLU A 115 -7.20 -17.28 -17.55
N ASP A 116 -8.09 -17.22 -16.55
CA ASP A 116 -9.05 -16.11 -16.40
C ASP A 116 -8.29 -14.79 -16.15
N PHE A 117 -7.33 -14.81 -15.22
CA PHE A 117 -6.48 -13.66 -14.92
C PHE A 117 -5.71 -13.17 -16.16
N CYS A 118 -5.11 -14.07 -16.94
CA CYS A 118 -4.42 -13.73 -18.18
C CYS A 118 -5.38 -13.15 -19.23
N ALA A 119 -6.58 -13.72 -19.37
CA ALA A 119 -7.59 -13.23 -20.30
C ALA A 119 -8.09 -11.82 -19.94
N GLU A 120 -8.24 -11.50 -18.65
CA GLU A 120 -8.69 -10.19 -18.17
C GLU A 120 -7.58 -9.12 -18.23
N SER A 121 -6.36 -9.48 -17.83
CA SER A 121 -5.21 -8.56 -17.84
C SER A 121 -4.60 -8.37 -19.23
N GLY A 122 -4.92 -9.25 -20.18
CA GLY A 122 -4.32 -9.27 -21.52
C GLY A 122 -2.90 -9.85 -21.54
N GLU A 123 -2.49 -10.53 -20.47
CA GLU A 123 -1.19 -11.19 -20.34
C GLU A 123 -1.17 -12.55 -21.04
N ASP A 124 0.02 -12.96 -21.47
CA ASP A 124 0.23 -14.29 -22.06
C ASP A 124 0.20 -15.36 -20.95
N THR A 125 -0.54 -16.45 -21.18
CA THR A 125 -0.60 -17.61 -20.27
C THR A 125 0.75 -18.30 -20.09
N ASP A 126 1.71 -18.13 -21.00
CA ASP A 126 3.06 -18.67 -20.81
C ASP A 126 4.01 -17.69 -20.06
N SER A 127 3.52 -16.51 -19.68
CA SER A 127 4.29 -15.50 -18.98
C SER A 127 4.52 -15.87 -17.52
N ARG A 128 5.76 -16.24 -17.18
CA ARG A 128 6.21 -16.40 -15.77
C ARG A 128 6.05 -15.12 -14.94
N ARG A 129 5.95 -13.96 -15.58
CA ARG A 129 5.72 -12.68 -14.89
C ARG A 129 4.27 -12.56 -14.47
N ALA A 130 3.35 -12.90 -15.38
CA ALA A 130 1.92 -12.98 -15.09
C ALA A 130 1.64 -14.03 -14.01
N GLU A 131 2.28 -15.20 -14.09
CA GLU A 131 2.14 -16.25 -13.06
C GLU A 131 2.58 -15.75 -11.66
N ARG A 132 3.66 -14.98 -11.58
CA ARG A 132 4.11 -14.38 -10.31
C ARG A 132 3.11 -13.33 -9.80
N ALA A 133 2.58 -12.49 -10.68
CA ALA A 133 1.58 -11.49 -10.32
C ALA A 133 0.29 -12.17 -9.82
N TYR A 134 -0.21 -13.17 -10.54
CA TYR A 134 -1.39 -13.97 -10.14
C TYR A 134 -1.20 -14.66 -8.79
N ASN A 135 -0.04 -15.27 -8.54
CA ASN A 135 0.22 -15.89 -7.24
C ASN A 135 0.30 -14.83 -6.13
N ALA A 136 0.85 -13.65 -6.40
CA ALA A 136 0.91 -12.57 -5.43
C ALA A 136 -0.49 -12.01 -5.09
N THR A 137 -1.36 -11.80 -6.08
CA THR A 137 -2.75 -11.34 -5.86
C THR A 137 -3.57 -12.40 -5.12
N LYS A 138 -3.37 -13.67 -5.43
CA LYS A 138 -4.00 -14.79 -4.72
C LYS A 138 -3.55 -14.86 -3.26
N ASP A 139 -2.26 -14.69 -2.99
CA ASP A 139 -1.73 -14.66 -1.63
C ASP A 139 -2.23 -13.44 -0.85
N GLU A 140 -2.34 -12.29 -1.50
CA GLU A 140 -2.94 -11.08 -0.94
C GLU A 140 -4.40 -11.32 -0.53
N TYR A 141 -5.23 -11.80 -1.46
CA TYR A 141 -6.64 -12.11 -1.19
C TYR A 141 -6.77 -13.13 -0.06
N ALA A 142 -5.96 -14.19 -0.06
CA ALA A 142 -5.97 -15.18 1.01
C ALA A 142 -5.58 -14.60 2.39
N ASN A 143 -4.70 -13.60 2.43
CA ASN A 143 -4.36 -12.89 3.67
C ASN A 143 -5.49 -11.96 4.13
N LEU A 144 -6.23 -11.35 3.20
CA LEU A 144 -7.40 -10.54 3.51
C LEU A 144 -8.57 -11.39 4.01
N CYS A 145 -8.85 -12.54 3.41
CA CYS A 145 -9.83 -13.51 3.94
C CYS A 145 -9.46 -14.06 5.32
N ARG A 146 -8.18 -13.99 5.72
CA ARG A 146 -7.76 -14.31 7.09
C ARG A 146 -8.04 -13.19 8.08
N LEU A 147 -8.15 -11.94 7.63
CA LEU A 147 -8.38 -10.74 8.43
C LEU A 147 -9.85 -10.34 8.47
N PHE A 148 -10.58 -10.52 7.39
CA PHE A 148 -11.95 -10.05 7.21
C PHE A 148 -12.85 -11.22 6.81
N SER A 149 -14.11 -11.15 7.25
CA SER A 149 -15.17 -12.03 6.76
C SER A 149 -15.62 -11.62 5.36
N ASP A 150 -16.28 -12.52 4.64
CA ASP A 150 -16.76 -12.27 3.27
C ASP A 150 -17.63 -11.01 3.19
N ALA A 151 -18.55 -10.82 4.15
CA ALA A 151 -19.40 -9.63 4.22
C ALA A 151 -18.62 -8.32 4.47
N GLU A 152 -17.50 -8.39 5.19
CA GLU A 152 -16.62 -7.23 5.40
C GLU A 152 -15.77 -6.94 4.16
N LEU A 153 -15.39 -7.97 3.39
CA LEU A 153 -14.69 -7.79 2.11
C LEU A 153 -15.60 -7.16 1.06
N GLU A 154 -16.86 -7.58 0.98
CA GLU A 154 -17.88 -6.94 0.14
C GLU A 154 -18.07 -5.47 0.54
N ALA A 155 -18.15 -5.17 1.84
CA ALA A 155 -18.24 -3.79 2.32
C ALA A 155 -16.98 -2.96 2.00
N MET A 156 -15.81 -3.59 1.89
CA MET A 156 -14.56 -2.94 1.49
C MET A 156 -14.54 -2.65 -0.02
N GLU A 157 -15.20 -3.46 -0.84
CA GLU A 157 -15.32 -3.25 -2.29
C GLU A 157 -16.15 -1.99 -2.61
N GLU A 158 -17.18 -1.70 -1.82
CA GLU A 158 -17.99 -0.46 -1.95
C GLU A 158 -17.22 0.83 -1.65
N ILE A 159 -16.00 0.72 -1.11
CA ILE A 159 -15.10 1.87 -0.88
C ILE A 159 -14.34 2.21 -2.17
N ALA A 160 -14.10 1.27 -3.08
CA ALA A 160 -13.32 1.46 -4.30
C ALA A 160 -14.18 2.02 -5.46
#